data_AF-A0A0M0JF13-F1
#
_entry.id   AF-A0A0M0JF13-F1
#
_cell.length_a   1.000
_cell.length_b   1.000
_cell.length_c   1.000
_cell.angle_alpha   90.00
_cell.angle_beta   90.00
_cell.angle_gamma   90.00
#
_symmetry.space_group_name_H-M   'P 1'
#
loop_
_entity.id
_entity.type
_entity.pdbx_description
1 polymer ?
#
loop_
_entity_poly.entity_id
_entity_poly.type
_entity_poly.pdbx_seq_one_letter_code
_entity_poly.pdbx_strand_id
1 'polypeptide(L)'
;MPSVYAATVLVLIVGLICLRGPGLKTIYERLFTKEDNFNFHKTLGIYCLLSFLYRFANVGPSDMRFSASGATLLTIAVHASLSLSSLIFHIPLKRIASGYRIWPEYRLHSIIFACRSLLGMLVTWYELKHGLEPNYHLNIAIVLGTLLAADVGSAAVGEAGHSNTIRDLDANAPTRFFFSAMQFHATMGCLFGLRRFSTQFLYVWIIQLNAFLMTIRRKNLAPHSVLVTTYGLMLTFGFVLASYEHHRVGAFLMINTLGNLAGVLRIGASVPKYPLWVGMAVLTHLARPTLDTAHPLAPYWLYAYGASVGALLVVGARKVARDNRREAKAAAEEAAAELVAAKLAAANAGIDVKPTPSCSASVGGGSTSSVSPAKVKAS
;
A
#
# COMPACT_ATOMS: atom_id res chain seq x y z
N MET A 1 19.94 -15.85 -10.27
CA MET A 1 18.56 -16.33 -10.16
C MET A 1 17.51 -15.27 -9.76
N PRO A 2 17.71 -14.35 -8.80
CA PRO A 2 16.63 -13.43 -8.37
C PRO A 2 16.14 -12.44 -9.45
N SER A 3 16.96 -12.12 -10.45
CA SER A 3 16.62 -11.20 -11.56
C SER A 3 15.48 -11.68 -12.47
N VAL A 4 15.49 -12.97 -12.83
CA VAL A 4 14.50 -13.54 -13.76
C VAL A 4 13.11 -13.60 -13.11
N TYR A 5 13.04 -13.97 -11.83
CA TYR A 5 11.78 -14.05 -11.10
C TYR A 5 11.15 -12.67 -10.87
N ALA A 6 11.95 -11.65 -10.56
CA ALA A 6 11.46 -10.29 -10.33
C ALA A 6 10.80 -9.69 -11.58
N ALA A 7 11.47 -9.81 -12.74
CA ALA A 7 10.90 -9.37 -14.01
C ALA A 7 9.63 -10.16 -14.37
N THR A 8 9.64 -11.48 -14.13
CA THR A 8 8.49 -12.35 -14.39
C THR A 8 7.27 -11.95 -13.55
N VAL A 9 7.44 -11.65 -12.26
CA VAL A 9 6.33 -11.20 -11.40
C VAL A 9 5.72 -9.90 -11.91
N LEU A 10 6.54 -8.94 -12.33
CA LEU A 10 6.04 -7.68 -12.89
C LEU A 10 5.27 -7.90 -14.21
N VAL A 11 5.79 -8.76 -15.09
CA VAL A 11 5.12 -9.15 -16.34
C VAL A 11 3.81 -9.89 -16.05
N LEU A 12 3.77 -10.77 -15.05
CA LEU A 12 2.55 -11.46 -14.64
C LEU A 12 1.51 -10.51 -14.06
N ILE A 13 1.93 -9.52 -13.28
CA ILE A 13 1.04 -8.47 -12.76
C ILE A 13 0.39 -7.68 -13.91
N VAL A 14 1.20 -7.25 -14.89
CA VAL A 14 0.69 -6.54 -16.08
C VAL A 14 -0.19 -7.47 -16.92
N GLY A 15 0.23 -8.72 -17.11
CA GLY A 15 -0.51 -9.74 -17.84
C GLY A 15 -1.88 -10.02 -17.22
N LEU A 16 -1.98 -10.15 -15.89
CA LEU A 16 -3.24 -10.36 -15.18
C LEU A 16 -4.22 -9.19 -15.38
N ILE A 17 -3.72 -7.96 -15.45
CA ILE A 17 -4.54 -6.78 -15.74
C ILE A 17 -5.04 -6.79 -17.19
N CYS A 18 -4.17 -7.14 -18.14
CA CYS A 18 -4.50 -7.16 -19.57
C CYS A 18 -5.41 -8.34 -19.96
N LEU A 19 -5.26 -9.52 -19.36
CA LEU A 19 -5.97 -10.75 -19.75
C LEU A 19 -7.44 -10.78 -19.31
N ARG A 20 -7.81 -10.02 -18.28
CA ARG A 20 -9.19 -9.93 -17.77
C ARG A 20 -9.86 -8.58 -18.04
N GLY A 21 -9.17 -7.69 -18.76
CA GLY A 21 -9.62 -6.34 -19.05
C GLY A 21 -10.35 -6.22 -20.38
N PRO A 22 -10.87 -5.02 -20.70
CA PRO A 22 -11.35 -4.72 -22.04
C PRO A 22 -10.19 -4.79 -23.06
N GLY A 23 -10.51 -4.97 -24.35
CA GLY A 23 -9.48 -5.05 -25.39
C GLY A 23 -8.52 -3.85 -25.40
N LEU A 24 -7.30 -4.06 -25.92
CA LEU A 24 -6.21 -3.06 -25.92
C LEU A 24 -6.63 -1.69 -26.45
N LYS A 25 -7.50 -1.67 -27.47
CA LYS A 25 -8.08 -0.45 -28.03
C LYS A 25 -8.81 0.38 -26.97
N THR A 26 -9.67 -0.24 -26.17
CA THR A 26 -10.42 0.43 -25.10
C THR A 26 -9.50 0.93 -23.99
N ILE A 27 -8.44 0.18 -23.66
CA ILE A 27 -7.43 0.62 -22.68
C ILE A 27 -6.74 1.88 -23.19
N TYR A 28 -6.30 1.88 -24.45
CA TYR A 28 -5.68 3.04 -25.09
C TYR A 28 -6.61 4.26 -25.09
N GLU A 29 -7.84 4.12 -25.55
CA GLU A 29 -8.79 5.24 -25.62
C GLU A 29 -9.13 5.84 -24.25
N ARG A 30 -9.14 5.03 -23.18
CA ARG A 30 -9.52 5.49 -21.83
C ARG A 30 -8.37 6.01 -20.98
N LEU A 31 -7.15 5.53 -21.22
CA LEU A 31 -5.97 5.92 -20.46
C LEU A 31 -5.41 7.28 -20.95
N PHE A 32 -5.67 7.63 -22.21
CA PHE A 32 -5.20 8.86 -22.83
C PHE A 32 -6.25 9.96 -22.62
N THR A 33 -5.98 10.86 -21.69
CA THR A 33 -6.92 11.92 -21.29
C THR A 33 -6.56 13.27 -21.91
N LYS A 34 -7.57 14.06 -22.26
CA LYS A 34 -7.40 15.44 -22.71
C LYS A 34 -6.83 16.38 -21.63
N GLU A 35 -6.91 16.01 -20.34
CA GLU A 35 -6.31 16.79 -19.24
C GLU A 35 -4.77 16.83 -19.30
N ASP A 36 -4.13 15.93 -20.06
CA ASP A 36 -2.67 15.89 -20.27
C ASP A 36 -2.33 16.45 -21.67
N ASN A 37 -2.55 17.76 -21.87
CA ASN A 37 -2.46 18.43 -23.18
C ASN A 37 -1.14 18.18 -23.94
N PHE A 38 -0.03 18.04 -23.22
CA PHE A 38 1.29 17.78 -23.79
C PHE A 38 1.75 16.33 -23.61
N ASN A 39 0.88 15.45 -23.13
CA ASN A 39 1.21 14.06 -22.89
C ASN A 39 2.41 13.89 -21.93
N PHE A 40 2.62 14.85 -21.04
CA PHE A 40 3.77 14.88 -20.17
C PHE A 40 3.68 13.77 -19.13
N HIS A 41 2.54 13.69 -18.43
CA HIS A 41 2.33 12.68 -17.40
C HIS A 41 2.37 11.26 -17.98
N LYS A 42 1.74 11.04 -19.14
CA LYS A 42 1.74 9.71 -19.77
C LYS A 42 3.15 9.30 -20.24
N THR A 43 3.94 10.23 -20.77
CA THR A 43 5.30 9.95 -21.22
C THR A 43 6.20 9.61 -20.03
N LEU A 44 6.09 10.36 -18.94
CA LEU A 44 6.76 10.04 -17.67
C LEU A 44 6.31 8.67 -17.14
N GLY A 45 5.01 8.35 -17.22
CA GLY A 45 4.46 7.08 -16.77
C GLY A 45 5.05 5.89 -17.53
N ILE A 46 5.11 5.98 -18.87
CA ILE A 46 5.73 4.95 -19.72
C ILE A 46 7.22 4.82 -19.39
N TYR A 47 7.94 5.94 -19.27
CA TYR A 47 9.35 5.90 -18.90
C TYR A 47 9.59 5.24 -17.53
N CYS A 48 8.80 5.58 -16.51
CA CYS A 48 8.90 4.98 -15.18
C CYS A 48 8.56 3.48 -15.20
N LEU A 49 7.60 3.04 -16.01
CA LEU A 49 7.29 1.61 -16.19
C LEU A 49 8.48 0.86 -16.80
N LEU A 50 9.09 1.41 -17.86
CA LEU A 50 10.28 0.85 -18.47
C LEU A 50 11.48 0.85 -17.51
N SER A 51 11.63 1.93 -16.74
CA SER A 51 12.62 2.04 -15.66
C SER A 51 12.42 0.92 -14.64
N PHE A 52 11.20 0.69 -14.13
CA PHE A 52 10.93 -0.43 -13.22
C PHE A 52 11.32 -1.77 -13.84
N LEU A 53 10.89 -2.06 -15.07
CA LEU A 53 11.24 -3.31 -15.76
C LEU A 53 12.75 -3.51 -15.85
N TYR A 54 13.47 -2.49 -16.32
CA TYR A 54 14.94 -2.52 -16.43
C TYR A 54 15.60 -2.75 -15.07
N ARG A 55 15.18 -2.01 -14.04
CA ARG A 55 15.77 -2.08 -12.69
C ARG A 55 15.50 -3.44 -12.04
N PHE A 56 14.28 -3.98 -12.15
CA PHE A 56 13.94 -5.30 -11.61
C PHE A 56 14.66 -6.45 -12.33
N ALA A 57 14.93 -6.33 -13.64
CA ALA A 57 15.77 -7.28 -14.36
C ALA A 57 17.23 -7.30 -13.84
N ASN A 58 17.63 -6.30 -13.04
CA ASN A 58 18.98 -6.18 -12.47
C ASN A 58 18.99 -6.26 -10.93
N VAL A 59 17.94 -6.79 -10.30
CA VAL A 59 17.92 -6.95 -8.84
C VAL A 59 19.01 -7.92 -8.35
N GLY A 60 19.56 -7.67 -7.15
CA GLY A 60 20.60 -8.50 -6.54
C GLY A 60 21.90 -7.72 -6.32
N PRO A 61 23.09 -8.34 -6.51
CA PRO A 61 24.37 -7.71 -6.22
C PRO A 61 24.57 -6.33 -6.86
N SER A 62 24.10 -6.16 -8.10
CA SER A 62 24.24 -4.91 -8.86
C SER A 62 23.39 -3.73 -8.36
N ASP A 63 22.58 -3.93 -7.31
CA ASP A 63 21.70 -2.89 -6.74
C ASP A 63 20.79 -2.25 -7.81
N MET A 64 20.18 -3.08 -8.66
CA MET A 64 19.36 -2.63 -9.79
C MET A 64 20.12 -1.69 -10.76
N ARG A 65 21.45 -1.80 -10.82
CA ARG A 65 22.37 -0.92 -11.57
C ARG A 65 22.29 0.55 -11.18
N PHE A 66 21.84 0.85 -9.96
CA PHE A 66 22.01 2.19 -9.42
C PHE A 66 23.46 2.42 -8.98
N SER A 67 23.88 3.67 -9.02
CA SER A 67 25.23 4.12 -8.64
C SER A 67 25.22 5.62 -8.32
N ALA A 68 26.36 6.17 -7.89
CA ALA A 68 26.57 7.61 -7.72
C ALA A 68 26.71 8.39 -9.06
N SER A 69 25.94 7.99 -10.08
CA SER A 69 25.95 8.56 -11.43
C SER A 69 24.81 9.55 -11.65
N GLY A 70 24.94 10.40 -12.68
CA GLY A 70 23.86 11.28 -13.11
C GLY A 70 22.61 10.52 -13.59
N ALA A 71 22.76 9.29 -14.09
CA ALA A 71 21.63 8.45 -14.49
C ALA A 71 20.71 8.08 -13.31
N THR A 72 21.28 7.88 -12.11
CA THR A 72 20.50 7.67 -10.88
C THR A 72 19.73 8.93 -10.51
N LEU A 73 20.37 10.11 -10.56
CA LEU A 73 19.68 11.38 -10.32
C LEU A 73 18.55 11.63 -11.31
N LEU A 74 18.77 11.37 -12.60
CA LEU A 74 17.73 11.46 -13.62
C LEU A 74 16.57 10.50 -13.30
N THR A 75 16.87 9.27 -12.88
CA THR A 75 15.84 8.32 -12.45
C THR A 75 15.02 8.89 -11.28
N ILE A 76 15.69 9.41 -10.25
CA ILE A 76 15.04 10.04 -9.08
C ILE A 76 14.13 11.19 -9.52
N ALA A 77 14.66 12.09 -10.36
CA ALA A 77 13.94 13.27 -10.84
C ALA A 77 12.72 12.91 -11.69
N VAL A 78 12.83 11.92 -12.57
CA VAL A 78 11.71 11.46 -13.41
C VAL A 78 10.62 10.81 -12.58
N HIS A 79 10.95 9.95 -11.61
CA HIS A 79 9.95 9.36 -10.71
C HIS A 79 9.29 10.41 -9.79
N ALA A 80 10.03 11.43 -9.34
CA ALA A 80 9.45 12.56 -8.60
C ALA A 80 8.48 13.35 -9.50
N SER A 81 8.90 13.67 -10.73
CA SER A 81 8.09 14.40 -11.72
C SER A 81 6.82 13.65 -12.11
N LEU A 82 6.86 12.31 -12.22
CA LEU A 82 5.67 11.49 -12.43
C LEU A 82 4.67 11.65 -11.29
N SER A 83 5.14 11.63 -10.05
CA SER A 83 4.28 11.77 -8.86
C SER A 83 3.64 13.17 -8.83
N LEU A 84 4.44 14.22 -9.04
CA LEU A 84 3.98 15.61 -9.01
C LEU A 84 3.04 15.95 -10.18
N SER A 85 3.32 15.44 -11.39
CA SER A 85 2.47 15.67 -12.56
C SER A 85 1.07 15.08 -12.41
N SER A 86 0.83 14.16 -11.45
CA SER A 86 -0.53 13.68 -11.16
C SER A 86 -1.47 14.75 -10.57
N LEU A 87 -0.93 15.89 -10.15
CA LEU A 87 -1.71 17.03 -9.63
C LEU A 87 -2.50 17.76 -10.72
N ILE A 88 -2.11 17.63 -12.00
CA ILE A 88 -2.84 18.24 -13.12
C ILE A 88 -4.25 17.66 -13.30
N PHE A 89 -4.47 16.41 -12.86
CA PHE A 89 -5.74 15.74 -13.07
C PHE A 89 -6.79 16.18 -12.07
N HIS A 90 -8.00 16.40 -12.56
CA HIS A 90 -9.15 16.60 -11.69
C HIS A 90 -9.59 15.25 -11.10
N ILE A 91 -9.79 15.19 -9.78
CA ILE A 91 -10.23 13.98 -9.07
C ILE A 91 -11.47 14.34 -8.25
N PRO A 92 -12.54 13.52 -8.26
CA PRO A 92 -13.71 13.76 -7.42
C PRO A 92 -13.32 13.87 -5.95
N LEU A 93 -13.87 14.87 -5.24
CA LEU A 93 -13.60 15.08 -3.82
C LEU A 93 -14.09 13.88 -2.98
N LYS A 94 -15.30 13.40 -3.27
CA LYS A 94 -15.94 12.32 -2.52
C LYS A 94 -15.47 10.93 -2.96
N ARG A 95 -15.03 10.12 -2.00
CA ARG A 95 -14.70 8.70 -2.21
C ARG A 95 -15.99 7.90 -2.49
N ILE A 96 -15.93 6.97 -3.45
CA ILE A 96 -17.02 6.00 -3.68
C ILE A 96 -16.96 4.87 -2.66
N ALA A 97 -18.12 4.28 -2.33
CA ALA A 97 -18.25 3.24 -1.31
C ALA A 97 -17.31 2.04 -1.51
N SER A 98 -17.06 1.60 -2.75
CA SER A 98 -16.18 0.46 -3.04
C SER A 98 -14.69 0.72 -2.70
N GLY A 99 -14.31 1.94 -2.34
CA GLY A 99 -13.02 2.25 -1.73
C GLY A 99 -11.77 2.26 -2.63
N TYR A 100 -11.66 1.46 -3.69
CA TYR A 100 -10.41 1.30 -4.47
C TYR A 100 -10.27 2.26 -5.66
N ARG A 101 -10.72 3.50 -5.54
CA ARG A 101 -10.59 4.53 -6.59
C ARG A 101 -9.75 5.66 -6.04
N ILE A 102 -8.80 6.19 -6.81
CA ILE A 102 -7.94 7.29 -6.35
C ILE A 102 -8.78 8.49 -5.86
N TRP A 103 -8.42 9.06 -4.71
CA TRP A 103 -9.05 10.24 -4.11
C TRP A 103 -8.00 11.28 -3.69
N PRO A 104 -8.39 12.54 -3.39
CA PRO A 104 -7.44 13.63 -3.17
C PRO A 104 -6.39 13.36 -2.07
N GLU A 105 -6.83 12.90 -0.89
CA GLU A 105 -5.90 12.61 0.22
C GLU A 105 -4.91 11.50 -0.15
N TYR A 106 -5.40 10.38 -0.72
CA TYR A 106 -4.53 9.30 -1.15
C TYR A 106 -3.52 9.78 -2.19
N ARG A 107 -3.92 10.63 -3.14
CA ARG A 107 -2.99 11.21 -4.13
C ARG A 107 -1.86 11.95 -3.42
N LEU A 108 -2.19 12.86 -2.51
CA LEU A 108 -1.16 13.62 -1.77
C LEU A 108 -0.25 12.70 -0.95
N HIS A 109 -0.82 11.75 -0.21
CA HIS A 109 -0.05 10.77 0.56
C HIS A 109 0.87 9.93 -0.32
N SER A 110 0.38 9.48 -1.48
CA SER A 110 1.19 8.71 -2.43
C SER A 110 2.38 9.51 -2.97
N ILE A 111 2.19 10.80 -3.26
CA ILE A 111 3.28 11.70 -3.68
C ILE A 111 4.30 11.83 -2.54
N ILE A 112 3.83 12.16 -1.33
CA ILE A 112 4.68 12.40 -0.16
C ILE A 112 5.49 11.15 0.19
N PHE A 113 4.87 9.97 0.22
CA PHE A 113 5.56 8.73 0.56
C PHE A 113 6.47 8.22 -0.57
N ALA A 114 6.15 8.49 -1.84
CA ALA A 114 7.10 8.25 -2.93
C ALA A 114 8.32 9.16 -2.78
N CYS A 115 8.11 10.45 -2.52
CA CYS A 115 9.18 11.42 -2.25
C CYS A 115 10.03 11.03 -1.04
N ARG A 116 9.46 10.46 0.03
CA ARG A 116 10.22 9.92 1.17
C ARG A 116 11.33 8.95 0.72
N SER A 117 10.96 7.99 -0.14
CA SER A 117 11.91 7.00 -0.61
C SER A 117 12.88 7.56 -1.66
N LEU A 118 12.42 8.44 -2.54
CA LEU A 118 13.29 9.15 -3.49
C LEU A 118 14.32 10.06 -2.78
N LEU A 119 13.94 10.72 -1.69
CA LEU A 119 14.85 11.47 -0.83
C LEU A 119 15.86 10.52 -0.16
N GLY A 120 15.42 9.36 0.34
CA GLY A 120 16.33 8.33 0.84
C GLY A 120 17.35 7.83 -0.20
N MET A 121 16.93 7.68 -1.46
CA MET A 121 17.85 7.42 -2.58
C MET A 121 18.79 8.60 -2.82
N LEU A 122 18.32 9.84 -2.74
CA LEU A 122 19.15 11.03 -2.94
C LEU A 122 20.23 11.16 -1.86
N VAL A 123 19.91 10.86 -0.60
CA VAL A 123 20.89 10.79 0.50
C VAL A 123 21.96 9.74 0.20
N THR A 124 21.54 8.53 -0.17
CA THR A 124 22.46 7.43 -0.52
C THR A 124 23.34 7.82 -1.71
N TRP A 125 22.77 8.46 -2.74
CA TRP A 125 23.52 8.97 -3.88
C TRP A 125 24.57 9.99 -3.47
N TYR A 126 24.19 10.96 -2.63
CA TYR A 126 25.08 12.04 -2.20
C TYR A 126 26.26 11.51 -1.39
N GLU A 127 26.00 10.63 -0.43
CA GLU A 127 27.05 10.03 0.40
C GLU A 127 28.01 9.18 -0.43
N LEU A 128 27.48 8.33 -1.32
CA LEU A 128 28.32 7.53 -2.22
C LEU A 128 29.13 8.39 -3.20
N LYS A 129 28.56 9.50 -3.69
CA LYS A 129 29.23 10.40 -4.63
C LYS A 129 30.42 11.12 -3.99
N HIS A 130 30.29 11.46 -2.71
CA HIS A 130 31.27 12.25 -1.98
C HIS A 130 32.10 11.43 -0.98
N GLY A 131 31.91 10.11 -0.92
CA GLY A 131 32.64 9.23 0.00
C GLY A 131 32.37 9.55 1.47
N LEU A 132 31.13 9.95 1.80
CA LEU A 132 30.74 10.34 3.16
C LEU A 132 30.24 9.14 3.95
N GLU A 133 30.43 9.20 5.26
CA GLU A 133 29.82 8.25 6.19
C GLU A 133 28.28 8.37 6.17
N PRO A 134 27.56 7.26 6.39
CA PRO A 134 26.09 7.25 6.46
C PRO A 134 25.51 8.22 7.50
N ASN A 135 24.82 9.26 7.06
CA ASN A 135 24.05 10.15 7.91
C ASN A 135 22.63 9.60 8.14
N TYR A 136 22.47 8.80 9.19
CA TYR A 136 21.17 8.23 9.57
C TYR A 136 20.20 9.26 10.17
N HIS A 137 20.68 10.40 10.68
CA HIS A 137 19.82 11.46 11.18
C HIS A 137 18.99 12.08 10.06
N LEU A 138 19.55 12.14 8.84
CA LEU A 138 18.81 12.61 7.67
C LEU A 138 17.67 11.64 7.29
N ASN A 139 17.85 10.32 7.47
CA ASN A 139 16.77 9.35 7.31
C ASN A 139 15.63 9.58 8.31
N ILE A 140 15.95 9.87 9.57
CA ILE A 140 14.96 10.22 10.60
C ILE A 140 14.21 11.49 10.18
N ALA A 141 14.93 12.55 9.80
CA ALA A 141 14.34 13.81 9.38
C ALA A 141 13.41 13.63 8.18
N ILE A 142 13.80 12.81 7.19
CA ILE A 142 12.97 12.48 6.03
C ILE A 142 11.70 11.72 6.46
N VAL A 143 11.80 10.71 7.33
CA VAL A 143 10.64 9.95 7.80
C VAL A 143 9.68 10.83 8.60
N LEU A 144 10.17 11.59 9.58
CA LEU A 144 9.33 12.46 10.41
C LEU A 144 8.75 13.63 9.60
N GLY A 145 9.54 14.24 8.73
CA GLY A 145 9.10 15.32 7.85
C GLY A 145 8.03 14.88 6.87
N THR A 146 8.10 13.65 6.33
CA THR A 146 7.06 13.11 5.45
C THR A 146 5.79 12.69 6.20
N LEU A 147 5.89 12.29 7.47
CA LEU A 147 4.69 12.11 8.32
C LEU A 147 3.98 13.44 8.56
N LEU A 148 4.73 14.50 8.85
CA LEU A 148 4.19 15.85 8.99
C LEU A 148 3.57 16.35 7.68
N ALA A 149 4.26 16.17 6.56
CA ALA A 149 3.73 16.54 5.24
C ALA A 149 2.43 15.78 4.93
N ALA A 150 2.33 14.50 5.31
CA ALA A 150 1.10 13.72 5.11
C ALA A 150 -0.07 14.28 5.93
N ASP A 151 0.18 14.77 7.14
CA ASP A 151 -0.84 15.44 7.96
C ASP A 151 -1.31 16.75 7.36
N VAL A 152 -0.36 17.56 6.88
CA VAL A 152 -0.67 18.80 6.16
C VAL A 152 -1.48 18.48 4.91
N GLY A 153 -1.12 17.41 4.18
CA GLY A 153 -1.89 16.93 3.03
C GLY A 153 -3.31 16.49 3.40
N SER A 154 -3.49 15.78 4.51
CA SER A 154 -4.81 15.41 5.03
C SER A 154 -5.63 16.63 5.44
N ALA A 155 -5.02 17.63 6.09
CA ALA A 155 -5.70 18.87 6.45
C ALA A 155 -6.11 19.69 5.22
N ALA A 156 -5.26 19.74 4.19
CA ALA A 156 -5.47 20.54 2.98
C ALA A 156 -6.65 20.06 2.12
N VAL A 157 -7.05 18.79 2.18
CA VAL A 157 -8.19 18.26 1.40
C VAL A 157 -9.55 18.49 2.07
N GLY A 158 -9.57 18.88 3.36
CA GLY A 158 -10.78 19.05 4.16
C GLY A 158 -11.54 17.75 4.44
N GLU A 159 -12.63 17.84 5.22
CA GLU A 159 -13.43 16.68 5.65
C GLU A 159 -14.00 15.88 4.48
N ALA A 160 -14.43 16.56 3.41
CA ALA A 160 -15.03 15.90 2.24
C ALA A 160 -14.02 15.04 1.45
N GLY A 161 -12.73 15.39 1.51
CA GLY A 161 -11.65 14.64 0.88
C GLY A 161 -10.95 13.65 1.81
N HIS A 162 -11.27 13.69 3.12
CA HIS A 162 -10.67 12.84 4.13
C HIS A 162 -11.27 11.44 4.13
N SER A 163 -10.43 10.42 4.31
CA SER A 163 -10.86 9.05 4.49
C SER A 163 -9.85 8.30 5.36
N ASN A 164 -10.31 7.31 6.13
CA ASN A 164 -9.42 6.44 6.89
C ASN A 164 -8.71 5.43 5.96
N THR A 165 -7.94 5.94 5.00
CA THR A 165 -6.97 5.23 4.14
C THR A 165 -7.31 3.74 3.88
N ILE A 166 -6.45 2.84 4.36
CA ILE A 166 -6.53 1.39 4.18
C ILE A 166 -7.64 0.75 5.04
N ARG A 167 -8.12 1.46 6.07
CA ARG A 167 -9.15 0.96 7.01
C ARG A 167 -10.53 0.95 6.37
N ASP A 168 -10.78 1.92 5.50
CA ASP A 168 -12.01 2.07 4.73
C ASP A 168 -11.90 1.39 3.35
N LEU A 169 -10.86 0.57 3.12
CA LEU A 169 -10.78 -0.26 1.93
C LEU A 169 -11.85 -1.35 2.01
N ASP A 170 -12.61 -1.54 0.93
CA ASP A 170 -13.55 -2.65 0.79
C ASP A 170 -12.80 -3.99 0.59
N ALA A 171 -12.15 -4.47 1.64
CA ALA A 171 -11.41 -5.72 1.64
C ALA A 171 -11.65 -6.42 2.98
N ASN A 172 -11.54 -7.75 3.00
CA ASN A 172 -11.71 -8.50 4.24
C ASN A 172 -10.73 -8.01 5.32
N ALA A 173 -11.13 -8.16 6.59
CA ALA A 173 -10.34 -7.68 7.73
C ALA A 173 -8.88 -8.19 7.75
N PRO A 174 -8.58 -9.47 7.42
CA PRO A 174 -7.20 -9.94 7.31
C PRO A 174 -6.36 -9.18 6.28
N THR A 175 -6.92 -8.89 5.10
CA THR A 175 -6.23 -8.15 4.03
C THR A 175 -5.92 -6.73 4.47
N ARG A 176 -6.87 -6.03 5.10
CA ARG A 176 -6.64 -4.67 5.64
C ARG A 176 -5.57 -4.67 6.73
N PHE A 177 -5.56 -5.69 7.59
CA PHE A 177 -4.51 -5.84 8.60
C PHE A 177 -3.15 -6.06 7.96
N PHE A 178 -3.03 -6.99 7.00
CA PHE A 178 -1.80 -7.26 6.27
C PHE A 178 -1.26 -5.99 5.59
N PHE A 179 -2.11 -5.26 4.87
CA PHE A 179 -1.72 -4.00 4.23
C PHE A 179 -1.22 -2.96 5.24
N SER A 180 -1.85 -2.89 6.41
CA SER A 180 -1.40 -2.01 7.50
C SER A 180 -0.05 -2.45 8.04
N ALA A 181 0.15 -3.75 8.29
CA ALA A 181 1.40 -4.31 8.80
C ALA A 181 2.59 -4.01 7.88
N MET A 182 2.40 -4.16 6.56
CA MET A 182 3.44 -3.90 5.56
C MET A 182 3.88 -2.42 5.53
N GLN A 183 3.02 -1.46 5.87
CA GLN A 183 3.39 -0.05 5.95
C GLN A 183 4.36 0.24 7.10
N PHE A 184 4.26 -0.48 8.22
CA PHE A 184 5.22 -0.37 9.33
C PHE A 184 6.59 -0.88 8.91
N HIS A 185 6.65 -2.04 8.24
CA HIS A 185 7.89 -2.60 7.72
C HIS A 185 8.56 -1.69 6.68
N ALA A 186 7.79 -1.13 5.74
CA ALA A 186 8.33 -0.20 4.75
C ALA A 186 8.88 1.09 5.42
N THR A 187 8.14 1.64 6.38
CA THR A 187 8.59 2.85 7.11
C THR A 187 9.82 2.55 7.98
N MET A 188 9.89 1.38 8.60
CA MET A 188 11.06 0.92 9.33
C MET A 188 12.27 0.74 8.39
N GLY A 189 12.08 0.19 7.19
CA GLY A 189 13.14 0.13 6.17
C GLY A 189 13.65 1.51 5.76
N CYS A 190 12.75 2.48 5.57
CA CYS A 190 13.13 3.88 5.33
C CYS A 190 13.93 4.49 6.47
N LEU A 191 13.50 4.23 7.71
CA LEU A 191 14.11 4.76 8.94
C LEU A 191 15.48 4.14 9.20
N PHE A 192 15.64 2.84 8.96
CA PHE A 192 16.93 2.16 9.03
C PHE A 192 17.94 2.73 8.02
N GLY A 193 17.47 3.16 6.86
CA GLY A 193 18.31 3.87 5.89
C GLY A 193 19.42 3.00 5.33
N LEU A 194 19.09 1.82 4.82
CA LEU A 194 20.06 0.97 4.12
C LEU A 194 20.69 1.76 2.95
N ARG A 195 22.03 1.76 2.84
CA ARG A 195 22.77 2.40 1.74
C ARG A 195 22.76 1.54 0.47
N ARG A 196 21.55 1.20 0.04
CA ARG A 196 21.24 0.53 -1.22
C ARG A 196 20.02 1.19 -1.83
N PHE A 197 20.07 1.42 -3.12
CA PHE A 197 18.98 2.07 -3.84
C PHE A 197 17.78 1.14 -4.01
N SER A 198 18.01 -0.17 -4.14
CA SER A 198 16.98 -1.16 -4.44
C SER A 198 15.80 -1.14 -3.47
N THR A 199 16.07 -1.07 -2.15
CA THR A 199 15.03 -1.06 -1.12
C THR A 199 14.13 0.16 -1.21
N GLN A 200 14.70 1.35 -1.40
CA GLN A 200 13.91 2.58 -1.55
C GLN A 200 13.14 2.59 -2.87
N PHE A 201 13.79 2.18 -3.96
CA PHE A 201 13.17 2.15 -5.28
C PHE A 201 12.00 1.15 -5.34
N LEU A 202 12.08 0.06 -4.61
CA LEU A 202 11.00 -0.90 -4.42
C LEU A 202 9.77 -0.28 -3.75
N TYR A 203 9.96 0.59 -2.76
CA TYR A 203 8.85 1.32 -2.14
C TYR A 203 8.22 2.32 -3.12
N VAL A 204 9.04 3.02 -3.91
CA VAL A 204 8.55 3.90 -5.00
C VAL A 204 7.70 3.10 -5.98
N TRP A 205 8.16 1.91 -6.39
CA TRP A 205 7.40 1.02 -7.26
C TRP A 205 6.02 0.66 -6.69
N ILE A 206 5.97 0.20 -5.42
CA ILE A 206 4.70 -0.16 -4.77
C ILE A 206 3.74 1.03 -4.76
N ILE A 207 4.23 2.21 -4.35
CA ILE A 207 3.41 3.40 -4.17
C ILE A 207 2.87 3.91 -5.51
N GLN A 208 3.76 4.07 -6.51
CA GLN A 208 3.37 4.59 -7.82
C GLN A 208 2.48 3.62 -8.58
N LEU A 209 2.78 2.32 -8.58
CA LEU A 209 1.91 1.35 -9.21
C LEU A 209 0.56 1.24 -8.50
N ASN A 210 0.49 1.34 -7.17
CA ASN A 210 -0.82 1.33 -6.51
C ASN A 210 -1.69 2.54 -6.91
N ALA A 211 -1.09 3.74 -7.03
CA ALA A 211 -1.79 4.91 -7.56
C ALA A 211 -2.28 4.70 -9.01
N PHE A 212 -1.47 4.03 -9.84
CA PHE A 212 -1.87 3.62 -11.18
C PHE A 212 -3.03 2.60 -11.18
N LEU A 213 -2.98 1.57 -10.32
CA LEU A 213 -4.08 0.59 -10.16
C LEU A 213 -5.40 1.28 -9.76
N MET A 214 -5.34 2.23 -8.82
CA MET A 214 -6.51 3.02 -8.44
C MET A 214 -7.04 3.92 -9.57
N THR A 215 -6.18 4.34 -10.50
CA THR A 215 -6.55 5.08 -11.72
C THR A 215 -7.23 4.16 -12.73
N ILE A 216 -6.71 2.93 -12.92
CA ILE A 216 -7.37 1.88 -13.72
C ILE A 216 -8.79 1.62 -13.17
N ARG A 217 -8.95 1.52 -11.84
CA ARG A 217 -10.29 1.37 -11.22
C ARG A 217 -11.19 2.57 -11.51
N ARG A 218 -10.66 3.80 -11.41
CA ARG A 218 -11.40 5.03 -11.72
C ARG A 218 -11.97 5.00 -13.14
N LYS A 219 -11.20 4.49 -14.10
CA LYS A 219 -11.58 4.35 -15.52
C LYS A 219 -12.42 3.09 -15.81
N ASN A 220 -12.76 2.33 -14.76
CA ASN A 220 -13.49 1.07 -14.85
C ASN A 220 -12.86 0.09 -15.84
N LEU A 221 -11.52 0.01 -15.83
CA LEU A 221 -10.74 -0.86 -16.70
C LEU A 221 -10.43 -2.22 -16.04
N ALA A 222 -10.51 -2.31 -14.72
CA ALA A 222 -10.33 -3.55 -13.98
C ALA A 222 -11.28 -3.63 -12.77
N PRO A 223 -11.70 -4.85 -12.39
CA PRO A 223 -12.53 -5.06 -11.23
C PRO A 223 -11.74 -4.84 -9.93
N HIS A 224 -12.46 -4.46 -8.88
CA HIS A 224 -11.91 -4.16 -7.56
C HIS A 224 -11.04 -5.30 -6.98
N SER A 225 -11.55 -6.53 -7.02
CA SER A 225 -10.88 -7.71 -6.45
C SER A 225 -9.52 -8.01 -7.08
N VAL A 226 -9.40 -7.86 -8.40
CA VAL A 226 -8.14 -8.04 -9.13
C VAL A 226 -7.11 -7.04 -8.63
N LEU A 227 -7.50 -5.77 -8.50
CA LEU A 227 -6.56 -4.71 -8.11
C LEU A 227 -6.11 -4.83 -6.65
N VAL A 228 -7.02 -5.15 -5.73
CA VAL A 228 -6.68 -5.44 -4.32
C VAL A 228 -5.71 -6.63 -4.24
N THR A 229 -5.97 -7.70 -4.99
CA THR A 229 -5.10 -8.88 -5.04
C THR A 229 -3.72 -8.51 -5.60
N THR A 230 -3.67 -7.77 -6.70
CA THR A 230 -2.42 -7.28 -7.30
C THR A 230 -1.61 -6.47 -6.29
N TYR A 231 -2.24 -5.55 -5.56
CA TYR A 231 -1.56 -4.77 -4.54
C TYR A 231 -1.04 -5.64 -3.39
N GLY A 232 -1.79 -6.65 -2.96
CA GLY A 232 -1.31 -7.63 -1.98
C GLY A 232 -0.08 -8.40 -2.46
N LEU A 233 -0.06 -8.84 -3.72
CA LEU A 233 1.10 -9.48 -4.32
C LEU A 233 2.31 -8.53 -4.40
N MET A 234 2.09 -7.27 -4.76
CA MET A 234 3.15 -6.25 -4.78
C MET A 234 3.76 -6.02 -3.40
N LEU A 235 2.92 -5.96 -2.35
CA LEU A 235 3.38 -5.81 -0.97
C LEU A 235 4.19 -7.02 -0.50
N THR A 236 3.71 -8.25 -0.77
CA THR A 236 4.44 -9.48 -0.44
C THR A 236 5.78 -9.53 -1.16
N PHE A 237 5.80 -9.28 -2.47
CA PHE A 237 7.02 -9.24 -3.26
C PHE A 237 8.00 -8.19 -2.72
N GLY A 238 7.48 -7.00 -2.41
CA GLY A 238 8.24 -5.92 -1.80
C GLY A 238 8.85 -6.29 -0.46
N PHE A 239 8.08 -6.92 0.40
CA PHE A 239 8.52 -7.37 1.71
C PHE A 239 9.62 -8.43 1.61
N VAL A 240 9.46 -9.41 0.71
CA VAL A 240 10.48 -10.46 0.48
C VAL A 240 11.77 -9.86 -0.03
N LEU A 241 11.71 -8.97 -1.03
CA LEU A 241 12.92 -8.38 -1.60
C LEU A 241 13.60 -7.39 -0.63
N ALA A 242 12.84 -6.58 0.10
CA ALA A 242 13.41 -5.73 1.17
C ALA A 242 14.07 -6.59 2.26
N SER A 243 13.41 -7.68 2.67
CA SER A 243 13.95 -8.64 3.64
C SER A 243 15.24 -9.29 3.17
N TYR A 244 15.34 -9.65 1.88
CA TYR A 244 16.57 -10.15 1.29
C TYR A 244 17.70 -9.12 1.39
N GLU A 245 17.44 -7.85 1.04
CA GLU A 245 18.46 -6.80 1.14
C GLU A 245 18.87 -6.52 2.60
N HIS A 246 17.92 -6.58 3.54
CA HIS A 246 18.23 -6.50 4.98
C HIS A 246 19.06 -7.69 5.46
N HIS A 247 18.78 -8.90 4.96
CA HIS A 247 19.52 -10.11 5.34
C HIS A 247 20.97 -10.04 4.89
N ARG A 248 21.22 -9.52 3.67
CA ARG A 248 22.58 -9.35 3.13
C ARG A 248 23.48 -8.46 3.97
N VAL A 249 22.91 -7.54 4.76
CA VAL A 249 23.65 -6.66 5.67
C VAL A 249 23.50 -7.06 7.14
N GLY A 250 23.02 -8.28 7.42
CA GLY A 250 22.84 -8.78 8.79
C GLY A 250 21.69 -8.11 9.57
N ALA A 251 20.95 -7.18 8.97
CA ALA A 251 19.93 -6.37 9.65
C ALA A 251 18.51 -6.96 9.59
N PHE A 252 18.31 -8.09 8.93
CA PHE A 252 16.98 -8.69 8.71
C PHE A 252 16.19 -8.88 10.00
N LEU A 253 16.77 -9.56 11.00
CA LEU A 253 16.06 -9.86 12.25
C LEU A 253 15.72 -8.58 13.02
N MET A 254 16.69 -7.65 13.12
CA MET A 254 16.50 -6.39 13.83
C MET A 254 15.40 -5.54 13.18
N ILE A 255 15.48 -5.26 11.88
CA ILE A 255 14.54 -4.38 11.19
C ILE A 255 13.12 -4.95 11.25
N ASN A 256 12.96 -6.25 11.02
CA ASN A 256 11.64 -6.88 11.07
C ASN A 256 11.09 -6.96 12.51
N THR A 257 11.95 -7.15 13.52
CA THR A 257 11.55 -7.08 14.93
C THR A 257 11.00 -5.69 15.27
N LEU A 258 11.70 -4.63 14.88
CA LEU A 258 11.27 -3.25 15.12
C LEU A 258 10.02 -2.90 14.30
N GLY A 259 9.90 -3.39 13.06
CA GLY A 259 8.69 -3.24 12.25
C GLY A 259 7.46 -3.91 12.87
N ASN A 260 7.63 -5.13 13.40
CA ASN A 260 6.58 -5.84 14.14
C ASN A 260 6.21 -5.11 15.43
N LEU A 261 7.20 -4.66 16.21
CA LEU A 261 6.99 -3.90 17.44
C LEU A 261 6.21 -2.60 17.16
N ALA A 262 6.57 -1.87 16.10
CA ALA A 262 5.84 -0.68 15.69
C ALA A 262 4.37 -0.99 15.36
N GLY A 263 4.12 -2.10 14.66
CA GLY A 263 2.78 -2.61 14.38
C GLY A 263 2.00 -2.95 15.65
N VAL A 264 2.61 -3.68 16.59
CA VAL A 264 2.01 -4.03 17.89
C VAL A 264 1.64 -2.79 18.70
N LEU A 265 2.57 -1.84 18.83
CA LEU A 265 2.36 -0.60 19.58
C LEU A 265 1.26 0.27 18.94
N ARG A 266 1.26 0.41 17.61
CA ARG A 266 0.28 1.26 16.92
C ARG A 266 -1.10 0.64 16.82
N ILE A 267 -1.18 -0.67 16.52
CA ILE A 267 -2.46 -1.35 16.28
C ILE A 267 -3.05 -1.87 17.59
N GLY A 268 -2.22 -2.43 18.47
CA GLY A 268 -2.65 -3.02 19.74
C GLY A 268 -2.77 -1.99 20.86
N ALA A 269 -1.72 -1.19 21.07
CA ALA A 269 -1.67 -0.21 22.17
C ALA A 269 -2.09 1.22 21.77
N SER A 270 -2.46 1.45 20.50
CA SER A 270 -2.90 2.75 19.98
C SER A 270 -1.91 3.91 20.20
N VAL A 271 -0.61 3.62 20.30
CA VAL A 271 0.43 4.65 20.52
C VAL A 271 0.35 5.72 19.42
N PRO A 272 0.37 7.03 19.76
CA PRO A 272 0.37 8.10 18.77
C PRO A 272 1.57 8.01 17.81
N LYS A 273 1.36 8.39 16.55
CA LYS A 273 2.36 8.13 15.48
C LYS A 273 3.71 8.81 15.70
N TYR A 274 3.74 10.03 16.24
CA TYR A 274 5.00 10.78 16.42
C TYR A 274 5.86 10.19 17.54
N PRO A 275 5.36 10.00 18.78
CA PRO A 275 6.08 9.25 19.81
C PRO A 275 6.52 7.87 19.35
N LEU A 276 5.67 7.16 18.59
CA LEU A 276 6.01 5.85 18.04
C LEU A 276 7.26 5.91 17.16
N TRP A 277 7.27 6.76 16.14
CA TRP A 277 8.37 6.80 15.16
C TRP A 277 9.64 7.45 15.72
N VAL A 278 9.53 8.41 16.65
CA VAL A 278 10.69 8.91 17.42
C VAL A 278 11.28 7.80 18.28
N GLY A 279 10.45 7.02 18.99
CA GLY A 279 10.91 5.86 19.75
C GLY A 279 11.57 4.80 18.88
N MET A 280 10.99 4.47 17.72
CA MET A 280 11.60 3.54 16.76
C MET A 280 12.95 4.07 16.23
N ALA A 281 13.08 5.38 16.02
CA ALA A 281 14.34 5.99 15.59
C ALA A 281 15.43 5.81 16.65
N VAL A 282 15.12 6.12 17.91
CA VAL A 282 16.04 5.93 19.04
C VAL A 282 16.45 4.46 19.16
N LEU A 283 15.48 3.54 19.17
CA LEU A 283 15.77 2.10 19.25
C LEU A 283 16.64 1.62 18.09
N THR A 284 16.42 2.12 16.88
CA THR A 284 17.21 1.75 15.70
C THR A 284 18.66 2.20 15.83
N HIS A 285 18.89 3.42 16.32
CA HIS A 285 20.24 3.93 16.56
C HIS A 285 20.97 3.17 17.67
N LEU A 286 20.29 2.86 18.77
CA LEU A 286 20.86 2.08 19.86
C LEU A 286 21.16 0.64 19.45
N ALA A 287 20.34 0.05 18.57
CA ALA A 287 20.51 -1.32 18.10
C ALA A 287 21.56 -1.45 16.98
N ARG A 288 21.85 -0.39 16.23
CA ARG A 288 22.74 -0.44 15.06
C ARG A 288 24.15 -0.97 15.35
N PRO A 289 24.85 -0.59 16.45
CA PRO A 289 26.18 -1.14 16.75
C PRO A 289 26.21 -2.67 16.89
N THR A 290 25.06 -3.29 17.19
CA THR A 290 24.96 -4.76 17.26
C THR A 290 25.10 -5.45 15.90
N LEU A 291 25.04 -4.70 14.80
CA LEU A 291 25.23 -5.21 13.43
C LEU A 291 26.71 -5.22 12.99
N ASP A 292 27.52 -4.28 13.49
CA ASP A 292 28.91 -4.10 13.06
C ASP A 292 29.85 -5.09 13.75
N THR A 293 29.49 -5.52 14.96
CA THR A 293 30.21 -6.57 15.66
C THR A 293 29.81 -7.92 15.06
N ALA A 294 30.77 -8.67 14.51
CA ALA A 294 30.60 -10.07 14.15
C ALA A 294 30.35 -10.87 15.44
N HIS A 295 29.11 -10.91 15.96
CA HIS A 295 28.94 -11.10 17.41
C HIS A 295 27.75 -11.94 17.89
N PRO A 296 27.89 -12.58 19.07
CA PRO A 296 26.94 -13.37 19.88
C PRO A 296 25.51 -12.86 20.09
N LEU A 297 25.09 -11.74 19.49
CA LEU A 297 23.73 -11.21 19.66
C LEU A 297 22.71 -11.77 18.65
N ALA A 298 23.17 -12.47 17.61
CA ALA A 298 22.29 -13.12 16.63
C ALA A 298 21.19 -14.00 17.27
N PRO A 299 21.47 -14.81 18.33
CA PRO A 299 20.42 -15.56 19.03
C PRO A 299 19.35 -14.65 19.66
N TYR A 300 19.72 -13.53 20.30
CA TYR A 300 18.73 -12.61 20.89
C TYR A 300 17.83 -11.98 19.84
N TRP A 301 18.39 -11.59 18.69
CA TRP A 301 17.58 -11.08 17.59
C TRP A 301 16.65 -12.13 17.00
N LEU A 302 17.06 -13.40 16.98
CA LEU A 302 16.20 -14.50 16.55
C LEU A 302 15.02 -14.69 17.52
N TYR A 303 15.28 -14.71 18.83
CA TYR A 303 14.23 -14.81 19.85
C TYR A 303 13.30 -13.59 19.84
N ALA A 304 13.86 -12.37 19.78
CA ALA A 304 13.09 -11.14 19.70
C ALA A 304 12.23 -11.08 18.44
N TYR A 305 12.77 -11.54 17.30
CA TYR A 305 12.01 -11.66 16.06
C TYR A 305 10.85 -12.64 16.22
N GLY A 306 11.10 -13.85 16.71
CA GLY A 306 10.05 -14.85 16.96
C GLY A 306 8.95 -14.33 17.90
N ALA A 307 9.34 -13.71 19.01
CA ALA A 307 8.40 -13.10 19.96
C ALA A 307 7.59 -11.96 19.32
N SER A 308 8.24 -11.09 18.54
CA SER A 308 7.57 -9.97 17.87
C SER A 308 6.56 -10.43 16.81
N VAL A 309 6.88 -11.51 16.08
CA VAL A 309 5.96 -12.15 15.12
C VAL A 309 4.74 -12.70 15.87
N GLY A 310 4.96 -13.47 16.95
CA GLY A 310 3.87 -13.99 17.78
C GLY A 310 2.97 -12.87 18.32
N ALA A 311 3.56 -11.80 18.85
CA ALA A 311 2.83 -10.64 19.35
C ALA A 311 2.01 -9.95 18.24
N LEU A 312 2.59 -9.73 17.06
CA LEU A 312 1.91 -9.11 15.93
C LEU A 312 0.74 -9.98 15.43
N LEU A 313 0.92 -11.30 15.37
CA LEU A 313 -0.14 -12.25 15.01
C LEU A 313 -1.29 -12.24 16.00
N VAL A 314 -1.01 -12.20 17.31
CA VAL A 314 -2.05 -12.09 18.36
C VAL A 314 -2.82 -10.77 18.23
N VAL A 315 -2.12 -9.64 18.07
CA VAL A 315 -2.76 -8.33 17.84
C VAL A 315 -3.60 -8.34 16.55
N GLY A 316 -3.08 -8.96 15.49
CA GLY A 316 -3.76 -9.13 14.22
C GLY A 316 -5.04 -9.94 14.36
N ALA A 317 -4.99 -11.12 14.98
CA ALA A 317 -6.14 -11.97 15.22
C ALA A 317 -7.24 -11.24 16.02
N ARG A 318 -6.85 -10.54 17.11
CA ARG A 318 -7.79 -9.73 17.92
C ARG A 318 -8.42 -8.61 17.11
N LYS A 319 -7.64 -7.90 16.29
CA LYS A 319 -8.15 -6.83 15.43
C LYS A 319 -9.09 -7.37 14.37
N VAL A 320 -8.73 -8.45 13.68
CA VAL A 320 -9.57 -9.10 12.66
C VAL A 320 -10.89 -9.55 13.26
N ALA A 321 -10.86 -10.23 14.42
CA ALA A 321 -12.08 -10.66 15.10
C ALA A 321 -12.99 -9.48 15.50
N ARG A 322 -12.40 -8.37 15.99
CA ARG A 322 -13.14 -7.15 16.30
C ARG A 322 -13.76 -6.52 15.05
N ASP A 323 -13.00 -6.41 13.97
CA ASP A 323 -13.46 -5.79 12.73
C ASP A 323 -14.60 -6.64 12.11
N ASN A 324 -14.47 -7.97 12.07
CA ASN A 324 -15.53 -8.88 11.63
C ASN A 324 -16.81 -8.77 12.47
N ARG A 325 -16.69 -8.67 13.80
CA ARG A 325 -17.86 -8.46 14.68
C ARG A 325 -18.56 -7.14 14.41
N ARG A 326 -17.79 -6.08 14.12
CA ARG A 326 -18.34 -4.77 13.77
C ARG A 326 -19.08 -4.81 12.43
N GLU A 327 -18.52 -5.48 11.43
CA GLU A 327 -19.16 -5.67 10.12
C GLU A 327 -20.43 -6.52 10.22
N ALA A 328 -20.40 -7.62 10.97
CA ALA A 328 -21.59 -8.44 11.21
C ALA A 328 -22.70 -7.66 11.93
N LYS A 329 -22.33 -6.84 12.92
CA LYS A 329 -23.27 -5.96 13.62
C LYS A 329 -23.88 -4.92 12.67
N ALA A 330 -23.06 -4.25 11.86
CA ALA A 330 -23.53 -3.26 10.89
C ALA A 330 -24.48 -3.88 9.85
N ALA A 331 -24.14 -5.06 9.34
CA ALA A 331 -25.01 -5.79 8.40
C ALA A 331 -26.35 -6.21 9.04
N ALA A 332 -26.34 -6.61 10.32
CA ALA A 332 -27.56 -6.93 11.05
C ALA A 332 -28.44 -5.69 11.29
N GLU A 333 -27.83 -4.54 11.60
CA GLU A 333 -28.54 -3.26 11.75
C GLU A 333 -29.15 -2.78 10.43
N GLU A 334 -28.43 -2.91 9.31
CA GLU A 334 -28.91 -2.59 7.96
C GLU A 334 -30.09 -3.49 7.57
N ALA A 335 -29.96 -4.82 7.74
CA ALA A 335 -31.04 -5.76 7.45
C ALA A 335 -32.28 -5.51 8.33
N ALA A 336 -32.10 -5.14 9.59
CA ALA A 336 -33.22 -4.76 10.47
C ALA A 336 -33.91 -3.48 9.99
N ALA A 337 -33.14 -2.48 9.53
CA ALA A 337 -33.70 -1.24 8.98
C ALA A 337 -34.47 -1.48 7.67
N GLU A 338 -33.95 -2.32 6.77
CA GLU A 338 -34.65 -2.72 5.53
C GLU A 338 -35.96 -3.46 5.83
N LEU A 339 -35.96 -4.35 6.83
CA LEU A 339 -37.18 -5.04 7.25
C LEU A 339 -38.23 -4.08 7.80
N VAL A 340 -37.82 -3.09 8.62
CA VAL A 340 -38.73 -2.05 9.12
C VAL A 340 -39.28 -1.22 7.97
N ALA A 341 -38.45 -0.80 7.02
CA ALA A 341 -38.87 -0.05 5.84
C ALA A 341 -39.87 -0.84 4.97
N ALA A 342 -39.61 -2.14 4.76
CA ALA A 342 -40.52 -3.02 4.02
C ALA A 342 -41.88 -3.20 4.71
N LYS A 343 -41.89 -3.36 6.05
CA LYS A 343 -43.13 -3.43 6.84
C LYS A 343 -43.94 -2.15 6.74
N LEU A 344 -43.29 -0.98 6.82
CA LEU A 344 -43.96 0.32 6.67
C LEU A 344 -44.53 0.52 5.26
N ALA A 345 -43.77 0.15 4.23
CA ALA A 345 -44.23 0.24 2.84
C ALA A 345 -45.47 -0.63 2.59
N ALA A 346 -45.50 -1.83 3.15
CA ALA A 346 -46.65 -2.72 2.98
C ALA A 346 -47.88 -2.29 3.78
N ALA A 347 -47.68 -1.80 5.01
CA ALA A 347 -48.75 -1.19 5.81
C ALA A 347 -49.42 -0.03 5.05
N ASN A 348 -48.61 0.84 4.41
CA ASN A 348 -49.12 1.94 3.59
C ASN A 348 -49.85 1.47 2.32
N ALA A 349 -49.54 0.28 1.80
CA ALA A 349 -50.20 -0.30 0.64
C ALA A 349 -51.50 -1.06 0.98
N GLY A 350 -51.88 -1.15 2.26
CA GLY A 350 -52.99 -2.00 2.70
C GLY A 350 -52.73 -3.50 2.50
N ILE A 351 -51.47 -3.89 2.33
CA ILE A 351 -51.07 -5.28 2.16
C ILE A 351 -50.65 -5.82 3.53
N ASP A 352 -51.41 -6.79 4.03
CA ASP A 352 -51.03 -7.54 5.24
C ASP A 352 -49.82 -8.45 4.93
N VAL A 353 -48.62 -8.01 5.32
CA VAL A 353 -47.41 -8.81 5.18
C VAL A 353 -47.34 -9.80 6.33
N LYS A 354 -47.85 -11.01 6.09
CA LYS A 354 -47.54 -12.14 6.94
C LYS A 354 -46.03 -12.42 6.88
N PRO A 355 -45.35 -12.58 8.02
CA PRO A 355 -43.95 -12.98 8.04
C PRO A 355 -43.84 -14.33 7.34
N THR A 356 -43.15 -14.36 6.20
CA THR A 356 -42.76 -15.62 5.57
C THR A 356 -41.90 -16.36 6.59
N PRO A 357 -42.24 -17.63 6.94
CA PRO A 357 -41.46 -18.39 7.90
C PRO A 357 -40.01 -18.40 7.41
N SER A 358 -39.12 -17.87 8.26
CA SER A 358 -37.71 -17.76 7.94
C SER A 358 -37.21 -19.16 7.59
N CYS A 359 -36.94 -19.41 6.31
CA CYS A 359 -36.05 -20.49 5.94
C CYS A 359 -34.79 -20.26 6.76
N SER A 360 -34.50 -21.18 7.67
CA SER A 360 -33.26 -21.24 8.44
C SER A 360 -32.11 -21.32 7.43
N ALA A 361 -31.63 -20.15 7.02
CA ALA A 361 -30.45 -20.03 6.19
C ALA A 361 -29.31 -20.56 7.05
N SER A 362 -28.92 -21.81 6.78
CA SER A 362 -27.66 -22.35 7.25
C SER A 362 -26.59 -21.35 6.86
N VAL A 363 -25.79 -20.93 7.84
CA VAL A 363 -24.64 -20.04 7.65
C VAL A 363 -23.56 -20.86 6.92
N GLY A 364 -23.81 -21.14 5.63
CA GLY A 364 -22.82 -21.64 4.71
C GLY A 364 -22.00 -20.46 4.23
N GLY A 365 -20.69 -20.48 4.49
CA GLY A 365 -19.74 -19.48 3.98
C GLY A 365 -19.81 -19.42 2.45
N GLY A 366 -20.54 -18.45 1.93
CA GLY A 366 -20.80 -18.28 0.50
C GLY A 366 -19.82 -17.30 -0.14
N SER A 367 -19.12 -17.80 -1.15
CA SER A 367 -18.51 -16.99 -2.19
C SER A 367 -19.59 -16.14 -2.88
N THR A 368 -19.30 -14.86 -3.10
CA THR A 368 -20.17 -13.92 -3.80
C THR A 368 -20.31 -14.32 -5.27
N SER A 369 -21.40 -14.99 -5.64
CA SER A 369 -21.83 -15.14 -7.03
C SER A 369 -22.63 -13.89 -7.43
N SER A 370 -22.23 -13.27 -8.54
CA SER A 370 -22.91 -12.12 -9.12
C SER A 370 -24.26 -12.53 -9.71
N VAL A 371 -25.36 -12.08 -9.10
CA VAL A 371 -26.71 -12.22 -9.66
C VAL A 371 -26.86 -11.29 -10.86
N SER A 372 -27.16 -11.86 -12.02
CA SER A 372 -27.50 -11.15 -13.25
C SER A 372 -28.97 -10.69 -13.19
N PRO A 373 -29.32 -9.46 -13.60
CA PRO A 373 -30.70 -8.98 -13.51
C PRO A 373 -31.60 -9.67 -14.54
N ALA A 374 -32.71 -10.22 -14.05
CA ALA A 374 -33.75 -10.83 -14.87
C ALA A 374 -34.41 -9.78 -15.78
N LYS A 375 -34.54 -10.11 -17.07
CA LYS A 375 -35.32 -9.33 -18.04
C LYS A 375 -36.80 -9.43 -17.69
N VAL A 376 -37.40 -8.31 -17.28
CA VAL A 376 -38.86 -8.15 -17.21
C VAL A 376 -39.38 -7.98 -18.64
N LYS A 377 -40.19 -8.92 -19.12
CA LYS A 377 -41.01 -8.73 -20.32
C LYS A 377 -42.28 -7.99 -19.89
N ALA A 378 -42.51 -6.82 -20.47
CA ALA A 378 -43.80 -6.14 -20.41
C ALA A 378 -44.75 -6.78 -21.43
N SER A 379 -45.98 -7.05 -21.00
CA SER A 379 -47.15 -7.39 -21.83
C SER A 379 -47.98 -6.15 -22.11
#